data_AF-E4Z517-F1
#
_entry.id   AF-E4Z517-F1
#
_cell.length_a   1.000
_cell.length_b   1.000
_cell.length_c   1.000
_cell.angle_alpha   90.00
_cell.angle_beta   90.00
_cell.angle_gamma   90.00
#
_symmetry.space_group_name_H-M   'P 1'
#
loop_
_entity.id
_entity.type
_entity.pdbx_description
1 polymer ?
#
loop_
_entity_poly.entity_id
_entity_poly.type
_entity_poly.pdbx_seq_one_letter_code
_entity_poly.pdbx_strand_id
1 'polypeptide(L)'
;IGQDSKRFVQHVKECQVKKDYPGILTVFPTVEMLKKEQPEIHAKALKYCNDENRHMFGKLIRDIEMAGANALDAFVDGIKSDSKKTDENLPRDGTVHQMTSDALLFIEQLQVFPEVAGGMIATKKTDGSASAAQAKRAFGEYISKCCSAIVASLELRARNFEDPALKGLFLMNNFNFLINRLKKTEVYAIVEQYDKNIVTGFQSSILDHKSAYVNGWSRVVHHCSIDGVDLSDHKLREREKGIVKDRFKGFNAEIEDIVTKHQRWSVPDDRLRDQLRNEVIDYVKPHFSVFLKTFKYKEFTTKVNKYIKFTEQTLEDEIRKIFDREA
;
A
#
# COMPACT_ATOMS: atom_id res chain seq x y z
N ILE A 1 14.43 30.81 -28.90
CA ILE A 1 15.33 29.92 -28.11
C ILE A 1 15.48 30.41 -26.67
N GLY A 2 16.18 31.52 -26.39
CA GLY A 2 16.44 31.96 -25.01
C GLY A 2 15.19 32.35 -24.19
N GLN A 3 14.19 32.98 -24.80
CA GLN A 3 12.93 33.34 -24.12
C GLN A 3 12.00 32.13 -23.92
N ASP A 4 11.94 31.22 -24.90
CA ASP A 4 11.10 30.02 -24.83
C ASP A 4 11.64 29.02 -23.80
N SER A 5 12.96 28.90 -23.67
CA SER A 5 13.65 28.16 -22.60
C SER A 5 13.11 28.53 -21.21
N LYS A 6 13.08 29.85 -20.94
CA LYS A 6 12.66 30.39 -19.66
C LYS A 6 11.19 30.09 -19.40
N ARG A 7 10.34 30.07 -20.45
CA ARG A 7 8.93 29.72 -20.33
C ARG A 7 8.72 28.25 -19.96
N PHE A 8 9.48 27.32 -20.55
CA PHE A 8 9.41 25.90 -20.16
C PHE A 8 9.84 25.67 -18.72
N VAL A 9 10.99 26.22 -18.33
CA VAL A 9 11.49 26.10 -16.95
C VAL A 9 10.51 26.74 -15.97
N GLN A 10 9.92 27.88 -16.33
CA GLN A 10 8.92 28.55 -15.51
C GLN A 10 7.64 27.73 -15.37
N HIS A 11 7.12 27.14 -16.46
CA HIS A 11 5.97 26.24 -16.44
C HIS A 11 6.20 25.04 -15.51
N VAL A 12 7.35 24.36 -15.62
CA VAL A 12 7.69 23.24 -14.74
C VAL A 12 7.74 23.68 -13.27
N LYS A 13 8.31 24.85 -12.98
CA LYS A 13 8.36 25.41 -11.62
C LYS A 13 6.96 25.75 -11.09
N GLU A 14 6.09 26.31 -11.92
CA GLU A 14 4.72 26.64 -11.54
C GLU A 14 3.90 25.39 -11.25
N CYS A 15 3.99 24.37 -12.12
CA CYS A 15 3.35 23.08 -11.89
C CYS A 15 3.90 22.41 -10.63
N GLN A 16 5.21 22.47 -10.39
CA GLN A 16 5.83 21.97 -9.15
C GLN A 16 5.24 22.65 -7.90
N VAL A 17 5.13 23.98 -7.88
CA VAL A 17 4.55 24.73 -6.75
C VAL A 17 3.08 24.35 -6.52
N LYS A 18 2.33 24.12 -7.60
CA LYS A 18 0.92 23.72 -7.55
C LYS A 18 0.72 22.22 -7.26
N LYS A 19 1.79 21.42 -7.17
CA LYS A 19 1.75 19.94 -7.16
C LYS A 19 0.98 19.36 -8.36
N ASP A 20 1.00 20.05 -9.50
CA ASP A 20 0.40 19.62 -10.76
C ASP A 20 1.39 18.73 -11.53
N TYR A 21 1.48 17.48 -11.11
CA TYR A 21 2.39 16.52 -11.72
C TYR A 21 2.04 16.14 -13.17
N PRO A 22 0.77 16.01 -13.58
CA PRO A 22 0.42 15.89 -15.00
C PRO A 22 0.93 17.06 -15.85
N GLY A 23 0.83 18.29 -15.34
CA GLY A 23 1.38 19.48 -15.98
C GLY A 23 2.90 19.47 -16.15
N ILE A 24 3.64 18.77 -15.27
CA ILE A 24 5.09 18.55 -15.41
C ILE A 24 5.38 17.59 -16.58
N LEU A 25 4.55 16.55 -16.74
CA LEU A 25 4.74 15.53 -17.78
C LEU A 25 4.53 16.05 -19.20
N THR A 26 3.80 17.16 -19.39
CA THR A 26 3.59 17.74 -20.73
C THR A 26 4.89 18.22 -21.40
N VAL A 27 5.96 18.41 -20.62
CA VAL A 27 7.26 18.85 -21.13
C VAL A 27 8.09 17.68 -21.67
N PHE A 28 7.79 16.44 -21.28
CA PHE A 28 8.58 15.25 -21.61
C PHE A 28 8.67 14.98 -23.12
N PRO A 29 7.56 15.02 -23.90
CA PRO A 29 7.64 14.86 -25.36
C PRO A 29 8.50 15.93 -26.03
N THR A 30 8.50 17.15 -25.49
CA THR A 30 9.32 18.25 -26.03
C THR A 30 10.80 17.97 -25.80
N VAL A 31 11.19 17.50 -24.61
CA VAL A 31 12.59 17.13 -24.33
C VAL A 31 13.04 15.99 -25.22
N GLU A 32 12.21 14.96 -25.38
CA GLU A 32 12.49 13.84 -26.26
C GLU A 32 12.76 14.28 -27.71
N MET A 33 11.87 15.12 -28.25
CA MET A 33 12.02 15.70 -29.59
C MET A 33 13.31 16.53 -29.70
N LEU A 34 13.57 17.42 -28.74
CA LEU A 34 14.76 18.28 -28.77
C LEU A 34 16.06 17.46 -28.74
N LYS A 35 16.11 16.36 -27.97
CA LYS A 35 17.28 15.47 -27.92
C LYS A 35 17.46 14.68 -29.20
N LYS A 36 16.36 14.20 -29.80
CA LYS A 36 16.40 13.46 -31.07
C LYS A 36 16.93 14.31 -32.22
N GLU A 37 16.48 15.56 -32.31
CA GLU A 37 16.87 16.48 -33.38
C GLU A 37 18.23 17.16 -33.12
N GLN A 38 18.77 17.05 -31.89
CA GLN A 38 20.01 17.70 -31.48
C GLN A 38 21.19 17.43 -32.44
N PRO A 39 21.51 16.18 -32.84
CA PRO A 39 22.66 15.92 -33.69
C PRO A 39 22.54 16.59 -35.06
N GLU A 40 21.33 16.60 -35.64
CA GLU A 40 21.07 17.21 -36.94
C GLU A 40 21.14 18.75 -36.86
N ILE A 41 20.56 19.35 -35.83
CA ILE A 41 20.62 20.80 -35.58
C ILE A 41 22.09 21.23 -35.39
N HIS A 42 22.87 20.48 -34.62
CA HIS A 42 24.29 20.76 -34.43
C HIS A 42 25.09 20.63 -35.73
N ALA A 43 24.83 19.58 -36.52
CA ALA A 43 25.57 19.30 -37.75
C ALA A 43 25.24 20.26 -38.91
N LYS A 44 23.99 20.72 -39.01
CA LYS A 44 23.52 21.55 -40.13
C LYS A 44 23.37 23.02 -39.78
N ALA A 45 22.62 23.33 -38.72
CA ALA A 45 22.23 24.70 -38.39
C ALA A 45 23.29 25.44 -37.57
N LEU A 46 23.96 24.75 -36.64
CA LEU A 46 24.93 25.37 -35.72
C LEU A 46 26.40 25.24 -36.17
N LYS A 47 26.67 24.54 -37.28
CA LYS A 47 28.02 24.27 -37.78
C LYS A 47 28.88 25.51 -37.98
N TYR A 48 28.27 26.60 -38.44
CA TYR A 48 28.94 27.87 -38.76
C TYR A 48 28.74 28.94 -37.67
N CYS A 49 28.07 28.61 -36.57
CA CYS A 49 27.85 29.52 -35.46
C CYS A 49 29.09 29.65 -34.57
N ASN A 50 29.23 30.79 -33.88
CA ASN A 50 30.23 30.95 -32.83
C ASN A 50 30.02 29.94 -31.68
N ASP A 51 31.03 29.75 -30.84
CA ASP A 51 30.97 28.75 -29.76
C ASP A 51 29.80 29.02 -28.81
N GLU A 52 29.51 30.28 -28.49
CA GLU A 52 28.40 30.66 -27.61
C GLU A 52 27.04 30.14 -28.13
N ASN A 53 26.76 30.36 -29.42
CA ASN A 53 25.52 29.90 -30.06
C ASN A 53 25.50 28.37 -30.23
N ARG A 54 26.67 27.73 -30.46
CA ARG A 54 26.77 26.27 -30.50
C ARG A 54 26.43 25.61 -29.17
N HIS A 55 26.78 26.23 -28.04
CA HIS A 55 26.48 25.69 -26.70
C HIS A 55 25.07 26.04 -26.21
N MET A 56 24.42 27.06 -26.77
CA MET A 56 23.09 27.53 -26.31
C MET A 56 22.01 26.45 -26.39
N PHE A 57 22.02 25.61 -27.43
CA PHE A 57 21.04 24.54 -27.60
C PHE A 57 21.23 23.41 -26.59
N GLY A 58 22.48 22.98 -26.36
CA GLY A 58 22.80 22.01 -25.31
C GLY A 58 22.47 22.53 -23.90
N LYS A 59 22.72 23.82 -23.66
CA LYS A 59 22.35 24.50 -22.41
C LYS A 59 20.83 24.53 -22.19
N LEU A 60 20.05 24.81 -23.24
CA LEU A 60 18.58 24.76 -23.19
C LEU A 60 18.08 23.39 -22.73
N ILE A 61 18.55 22.31 -23.37
CA ILE A 61 18.15 20.95 -23.00
C ILE A 61 18.50 20.68 -21.54
N ARG A 62 19.71 21.03 -21.11
CA ARG A 62 20.15 20.87 -19.72
C ARG A 62 19.27 21.64 -18.74
N ASP A 63 18.94 22.90 -19.04
CA ASP A 63 18.11 23.73 -18.16
C ASP A 63 16.70 23.12 -17.97
N ILE A 64 16.11 22.59 -19.05
CA ILE A 64 14.82 21.88 -18.98
C ILE A 64 14.97 20.55 -18.22
N GLU A 65 16.01 19.77 -18.49
CA GLU A 65 16.27 18.50 -17.80
C GLU A 65 16.47 18.70 -16.29
N MET A 66 17.24 19.71 -15.89
CA MET A 66 17.42 20.06 -14.47
C MET A 66 16.10 20.49 -13.82
N ALA A 67 15.28 21.28 -14.53
CA ALA A 67 13.97 21.69 -14.02
C ALA A 67 13.06 20.47 -13.81
N GLY A 68 12.98 19.56 -14.80
CA GLY A 68 12.24 18.31 -14.69
C GLY A 68 12.75 17.44 -13.56
N ALA A 69 14.06 17.26 -13.44
CA ALA A 69 14.66 16.48 -12.37
C ALA A 69 14.38 17.07 -10.97
N ASN A 70 14.32 18.40 -10.83
CA ASN A 70 13.94 19.06 -9.58
C ASN A 70 12.46 18.88 -9.26
N ALA A 71 11.59 18.89 -10.27
CA ALA A 71 10.18 18.60 -10.11
C ALA A 71 9.94 17.14 -9.68
N LEU A 72 10.69 16.19 -10.25
CA LEU A 72 10.67 14.78 -9.84
C LEU A 72 11.13 14.59 -8.38
N ASP A 73 12.21 15.24 -7.96
CA ASP A 73 12.63 15.18 -6.55
C ASP A 73 11.58 15.82 -5.62
N ALA A 74 10.98 16.94 -6.04
CA ALA A 74 9.94 17.59 -5.27
C ALA A 74 8.66 16.75 -5.12
N PHE A 75 8.33 15.92 -6.12
CA PHE A 75 7.26 14.92 -6.00
C PHE A 75 7.55 13.93 -4.86
N VAL A 76 8.76 13.37 -4.83
CA VAL A 76 9.18 12.43 -3.77
C VAL A 76 9.19 13.08 -2.39
N ASP A 77 9.66 14.32 -2.31
CA ASP A 77 9.64 15.09 -1.07
C ASP A 77 8.22 15.46 -0.64
N GLY A 78 7.33 15.73 -1.61
CA GLY A 78 5.89 15.93 -1.41
C GLY A 78 5.26 14.75 -0.67
N ILE A 79 5.49 13.53 -1.16
CA ILE A 79 5.04 12.27 -0.52
C ILE A 79 5.47 12.21 0.96
N LYS A 80 6.71 12.60 1.28
CA LYS A 80 7.26 12.56 2.64
C LYS A 80 6.80 13.72 3.53
N SER A 81 6.53 14.88 2.95
CA SER A 81 6.15 16.07 3.70
C SER A 81 4.71 15.99 4.21
N ASP A 82 3.82 15.41 3.41
CA ASP A 82 2.41 15.32 3.71
C ASP A 82 2.13 14.36 4.89
N SER A 83 3.07 13.49 5.28
CA SER A 83 2.93 12.58 6.44
C SER A 83 3.25 13.19 7.80
N LYS A 84 3.83 14.40 7.84
CA LYS A 84 4.33 15.02 9.09
C LYS A 84 3.29 15.81 9.88
N LYS A 85 2.11 16.06 9.31
CA LYS A 85 0.99 16.74 9.98
C LYS A 85 -0.01 15.70 10.49
N THR A 86 -0.84 16.06 11.47
CA THR A 86 -2.07 15.31 11.76
C THR A 86 -2.86 15.21 10.47
N ASP A 87 -2.89 14.01 9.88
CA ASP A 87 -3.49 13.80 8.57
C ASP A 87 -5.01 13.72 8.75
N GLU A 88 -5.68 14.87 8.56
CA GLU A 88 -7.15 14.96 8.60
C GLU A 88 -7.81 14.04 7.57
N ASN A 89 -7.09 13.66 6.51
CA ASN A 89 -7.57 12.77 5.46
C ASN A 89 -7.26 11.29 5.72
N LEU A 90 -6.75 10.94 6.92
CA LEU A 90 -6.49 9.54 7.27
C LEU A 90 -7.82 8.76 7.31
N PRO A 91 -7.96 7.69 6.50
CA PRO A 91 -9.21 6.95 6.44
C PRO A 91 -9.45 6.16 7.73
N ARG A 92 -10.55 6.46 8.43
CA ARG A 92 -10.91 5.85 9.71
C ARG A 92 -11.23 4.35 9.61
N ASP A 93 -11.53 3.86 8.42
CA ASP A 93 -11.85 2.46 8.13
C ASP A 93 -10.64 1.64 7.66
N GLY A 94 -9.45 2.26 7.59
CA GLY A 94 -8.23 1.60 7.15
C GLY A 94 -8.15 1.33 5.65
N THR A 95 -8.98 1.96 4.81
CA THR A 95 -8.90 1.80 3.35
C THR A 95 -7.58 2.37 2.77
N VAL A 96 -7.40 2.22 1.45
CA VAL A 96 -6.26 2.80 0.72
C VAL A 96 -6.27 4.33 0.86
N HIS A 97 -5.10 4.90 1.18
CA HIS A 97 -4.94 6.34 1.32
C HIS A 97 -4.83 7.02 -0.06
N GLN A 98 -5.41 8.20 -0.22
CA GLN A 98 -5.40 8.94 -1.49
C GLN A 98 -3.97 9.18 -2.02
N MET A 99 -3.03 9.58 -1.16
CA MET A 99 -1.60 9.70 -1.48
C MET A 99 -1.03 8.47 -2.21
N THR A 100 -1.41 7.26 -1.79
CA THR A 100 -0.96 6.02 -2.43
C THR A 100 -1.47 5.92 -3.86
N SER A 101 -2.75 6.25 -4.08
CA SER A 101 -3.36 6.28 -5.41
C SER A 101 -2.78 7.35 -6.32
N ASP A 102 -2.58 8.57 -5.81
CA ASP A 102 -2.00 9.69 -6.57
C ASP A 102 -0.55 9.41 -6.95
N ALA A 103 0.24 8.90 -6.00
CA ALA A 103 1.65 8.62 -6.24
C ALA A 103 1.83 7.52 -7.29
N LEU A 104 1.00 6.50 -7.22
CA LEU A 104 0.98 5.41 -8.19
C LEU A 104 0.51 5.88 -9.57
N LEU A 105 -0.54 6.71 -9.65
CA LEU A 105 -0.99 7.29 -10.91
C LEU A 105 0.15 8.07 -11.58
N PHE A 106 0.90 8.85 -10.81
CA PHE A 106 2.07 9.55 -11.32
C PHE A 106 3.16 8.60 -11.82
N ILE A 107 3.49 7.55 -11.06
CA ILE A 107 4.45 6.52 -11.47
C ILE A 107 4.00 5.86 -12.79
N GLU A 108 2.71 5.54 -12.91
CA GLU A 108 2.12 4.95 -14.11
C GLU A 108 2.17 5.88 -15.32
N GLN A 109 2.01 7.19 -15.14
CA GLN A 109 2.14 8.15 -16.24
C GLN A 109 3.61 8.36 -16.62
N LEU A 110 4.51 8.40 -15.64
CA LEU A 110 5.95 8.58 -15.86
C LEU A 110 6.56 7.41 -16.63
N GLN A 111 6.02 6.19 -16.47
CA GLN A 111 6.50 4.98 -17.15
C GLN A 111 6.48 5.07 -18.68
N VAL A 112 5.67 5.98 -19.24
CA VAL A 112 5.57 6.19 -20.70
C VAL A 112 6.85 6.83 -21.26
N PHE A 113 7.65 7.48 -20.40
CA PHE A 113 8.86 8.21 -20.79
C PHE A 113 10.10 7.80 -19.96
N PRO A 114 10.47 6.51 -19.90
CA PRO A 114 11.49 6.02 -18.99
C PRO A 114 12.89 6.57 -19.30
N GLU A 115 13.23 6.71 -20.59
CA GLU A 115 14.51 7.27 -21.02
C GLU A 115 14.61 8.78 -20.79
N VAL A 116 13.52 9.52 -21.01
CA VAL A 116 13.46 10.97 -20.77
C VAL A 116 13.55 11.24 -19.27
N ALA A 117 12.70 10.58 -18.47
CA ALA A 117 12.71 10.70 -17.02
C ALA A 117 14.09 10.35 -16.45
N GLY A 118 14.61 9.18 -16.84
CA GLY A 118 15.93 8.71 -16.45
C GLY A 118 17.06 9.64 -16.87
N GLY A 119 16.99 10.17 -18.09
CA GLY A 119 17.93 11.17 -18.61
C GLY A 119 17.94 12.43 -17.76
N MET A 120 16.77 13.01 -17.48
CA MET A 120 16.62 14.18 -16.61
C MET A 120 17.27 13.94 -15.24
N ILE A 121 16.96 12.81 -14.61
CA ILE A 121 17.52 12.44 -13.29
C ILE A 121 19.05 12.30 -13.37
N ALA A 122 19.57 11.68 -14.43
CA ALA A 122 21.00 11.49 -14.64
C ALA A 122 21.74 12.80 -14.90
N THR A 123 21.10 13.80 -15.53
CA THR A 123 21.68 15.13 -15.77
C THR A 123 22.13 15.85 -14.49
N LYS A 124 21.59 15.47 -13.32
CA LYS A 124 22.07 15.96 -12.02
C LYS A 124 23.45 15.42 -11.61
N LYS A 125 23.85 14.27 -12.15
CA LYS A 125 25.08 13.55 -11.80
C LYS A 125 26.16 13.65 -12.88
N THR A 126 25.82 14.09 -14.09
CA THR A 126 26.74 14.10 -15.24
C THR A 126 26.70 15.42 -16.01
N ASP A 127 27.87 15.97 -16.36
CA ASP A 127 28.01 17.18 -17.18
C ASP A 127 27.75 16.95 -18.70
N GLY A 128 27.27 15.76 -19.09
CA GLY A 128 26.99 15.39 -20.47
C GLY A 128 25.65 14.65 -20.60
N SER A 129 25.24 14.34 -21.83
CA SER A 129 24.03 13.52 -22.04
C SER A 129 24.26 12.12 -21.48
N ALA A 130 23.36 11.69 -20.60
CA ALA A 130 23.37 10.31 -20.11
C ALA A 130 23.18 9.32 -21.26
N SER A 131 23.94 8.23 -21.24
CA SER A 131 23.70 7.07 -22.10
C SER A 131 22.35 6.41 -21.76
N ALA A 132 21.79 5.65 -22.69
CA ALA A 132 20.53 4.92 -22.48
C ALA A 132 20.58 4.01 -21.24
N ALA A 133 21.71 3.34 -21.00
CA ALA A 133 21.93 2.51 -19.83
C ALA A 133 21.92 3.31 -18.52
N GLN A 134 22.54 4.49 -18.50
CA GLN A 134 22.53 5.39 -17.35
C GLN A 134 21.14 5.97 -17.09
N ALA A 135 20.41 6.35 -18.14
CA ALA A 135 19.03 6.82 -18.03
C ALA A 135 18.12 5.73 -17.44
N LYS A 136 18.15 4.51 -18.00
CA LYS A 136 17.37 3.38 -17.49
C LYS A 136 17.67 3.10 -16.01
N ARG A 137 18.95 3.17 -15.62
CA ARG A 137 19.36 3.01 -14.22
C ARG A 137 18.84 4.13 -13.32
N ALA A 138 18.99 5.38 -13.73
CA ALA A 138 18.50 6.52 -12.97
C ALA A 138 16.98 6.49 -12.80
N PHE A 139 16.25 6.02 -13.83
CA PHE A 139 14.82 5.80 -13.74
C PHE A 139 14.46 4.72 -12.72
N GLY A 140 15.13 3.56 -12.76
CA GLY A 140 14.91 2.49 -11.78
C GLY A 140 15.21 2.92 -10.33
N GLU A 141 16.34 3.63 -10.11
CA GLU A 141 16.69 4.23 -8.82
C GLU A 141 15.60 5.21 -8.33
N TYR A 142 15.04 6.01 -9.23
CA TYR A 142 14.00 6.97 -8.90
C TYR A 142 12.67 6.30 -8.54
N ILE A 143 12.24 5.27 -9.27
CA ILE A 143 11.04 4.53 -8.90
C ILE A 143 11.23 3.85 -7.54
N SER A 144 12.39 3.23 -7.28
CA SER A 144 12.72 2.65 -5.97
C SER A 144 12.62 3.70 -4.85
N LYS A 145 13.12 4.92 -5.10
CA LYS A 145 13.01 6.07 -4.19
C LYS A 145 11.55 6.48 -3.96
N CYS A 146 10.70 6.47 -4.99
CA CYS A 146 9.26 6.75 -4.86
C CYS A 146 8.58 5.70 -3.97
N CYS A 147 8.78 4.41 -4.25
CA CYS A 147 8.22 3.31 -3.46
C CYS A 147 8.64 3.42 -1.99
N SER A 148 9.92 3.67 -1.73
CA SER A 148 10.46 3.84 -0.37
C SER A 148 9.86 5.04 0.35
N ALA A 149 9.64 6.15 -0.37
CA ALA A 149 8.97 7.33 0.17
C ALA A 149 7.51 7.03 0.53
N ILE A 150 6.78 6.30 -0.32
CA ILE A 150 5.40 5.89 -0.05
C ILE A 150 5.35 4.99 1.20
N VAL A 151 6.24 3.99 1.31
CA VAL A 151 6.34 3.11 2.48
C VAL A 151 6.54 3.91 3.77
N ALA A 152 7.58 4.74 3.83
CA ALA A 152 7.88 5.54 5.02
C ALA A 152 6.72 6.49 5.39
N SER A 153 6.05 7.02 4.37
CA SER A 153 4.92 7.93 4.52
C SER A 153 3.67 7.23 5.05
N LEU A 154 3.42 5.98 4.63
CA LEU A 154 2.36 5.12 5.14
C LEU A 154 2.64 4.66 6.57
N GLU A 155 3.86 4.23 6.86
CA GLU A 155 4.26 3.81 8.22
C GLU A 155 4.11 4.93 9.24
N LEU A 156 4.45 6.17 8.87
CA LEU A 156 4.28 7.32 9.76
C LEU A 156 2.80 7.59 10.05
N ARG A 157 1.96 7.58 9.01
CA ARG A 157 0.49 7.73 9.14
C ARG A 157 -0.14 6.63 9.97
N ALA A 158 0.32 5.39 9.78
CA ALA A 158 -0.20 4.23 10.47
C ALA A 158 -0.05 4.32 12.00
N ARG A 159 0.87 5.16 12.51
CA ARG A 159 1.03 5.42 13.95
C ARG A 159 -0.14 6.16 14.59
N ASN A 160 -0.99 6.80 13.79
CA ASN A 160 -2.16 7.53 14.28
C ASN A 160 -3.38 6.62 14.51
N PHE A 161 -3.32 5.34 14.12
CA PHE A 161 -4.35 4.37 14.49
C PHE A 161 -4.07 3.83 15.89
N GLU A 162 -5.05 3.98 16.78
CA GLU A 162 -4.99 3.43 18.15
C GLU A 162 -5.08 1.90 18.15
N ASP A 163 -5.93 1.34 17.27
CA ASP A 163 -6.13 -0.09 17.17
C ASP A 163 -5.01 -0.76 16.33
N PRO A 164 -4.23 -1.70 16.91
CA PRO A 164 -3.16 -2.37 16.19
C PRO A 164 -3.62 -3.21 14.99
N ALA A 165 -4.81 -3.81 15.04
CA ALA A 165 -5.39 -4.57 13.95
C ALA A 165 -5.81 -3.65 12.80
N LEU A 166 -6.43 -2.49 13.11
CA LEU A 166 -6.76 -1.49 12.10
C LEU A 166 -5.51 -0.89 11.46
N LYS A 167 -4.48 -0.61 12.26
CA LYS A 167 -3.17 -0.18 11.78
C LYS A 167 -2.58 -1.18 10.77
N GLY A 168 -2.59 -2.46 11.11
CA GLY A 168 -2.12 -3.53 10.24
C GLY A 168 -2.95 -3.63 8.96
N LEU A 169 -4.28 -3.51 9.07
CA LEU A 169 -5.21 -3.51 7.94
C LEU A 169 -4.91 -2.36 6.96
N PHE A 170 -4.71 -1.16 7.47
CA PHE A 170 -4.35 0.01 6.67
C PHE A 170 -3.06 -0.19 5.87
N LEU A 171 -2.00 -0.66 6.52
CA LEU A 171 -0.73 -0.94 5.85
C LEU A 171 -0.89 -2.03 4.80
N MET A 172 -1.56 -3.12 5.15
CA MET A 172 -1.82 -4.25 4.25
C MET A 172 -2.63 -3.83 3.01
N ASN A 173 -3.68 -3.02 3.16
CA ASN A 173 -4.47 -2.50 2.05
C ASN A 173 -3.63 -1.66 1.09
N ASN A 174 -2.83 -0.73 1.62
CA ASN A 174 -2.01 0.15 0.79
C ASN A 174 -0.87 -0.61 0.09
N PHE A 175 -0.19 -1.52 0.79
CA PHE A 175 0.87 -2.33 0.18
C PHE A 175 0.33 -3.32 -0.85
N ASN A 176 -0.82 -3.96 -0.59
CA ASN A 176 -1.48 -4.83 -1.57
C ASN A 176 -1.90 -4.03 -2.82
N PHE A 177 -2.47 -2.84 -2.63
CA PHE A 177 -2.82 -1.96 -3.74
C PHE A 177 -1.60 -1.56 -4.58
N LEU A 178 -0.51 -1.12 -3.94
CA LEU A 178 0.75 -0.77 -4.61
C LEU A 178 1.30 -1.93 -5.42
N ILE A 179 1.47 -3.10 -4.80
CA ILE A 179 2.10 -4.23 -5.48
C ILE A 179 1.23 -4.76 -6.62
N ASN A 180 -0.09 -4.81 -6.45
CA ASN A 180 -1.00 -5.29 -7.49
C ASN A 180 -1.06 -4.35 -8.69
N ARG A 181 -0.91 -3.04 -8.47
CA ARG A 181 -0.87 -2.06 -9.55
C ARG A 181 0.49 -2.02 -10.23
N LEU A 182 1.58 -2.01 -9.47
CA LEU A 182 2.94 -2.09 -10.04
C LEU A 182 3.07 -3.32 -10.94
N LYS A 183 2.60 -4.50 -10.51
CA LYS A 183 2.62 -5.74 -11.30
C LYS A 183 1.90 -5.67 -12.66
N LYS A 184 1.03 -4.66 -12.88
CA LYS A 184 0.35 -4.43 -14.16
C LYS A 184 1.12 -3.49 -15.09
N THR A 185 2.33 -3.09 -14.71
CA THR A 185 3.14 -2.08 -15.39
C THR A 185 4.54 -2.62 -15.66
N GLU A 186 5.21 -2.11 -16.69
CA GLU A 186 6.62 -2.43 -16.98
C GLU A 186 7.56 -1.96 -15.86
N VAL A 187 7.08 -1.01 -15.03
CA VAL A 187 7.78 -0.52 -13.85
C VAL A 187 8.09 -1.65 -12.87
N TYR A 188 7.25 -2.68 -12.76
CA TYR A 188 7.52 -3.82 -11.87
C TYR A 188 8.83 -4.53 -12.25
N ALA A 189 9.01 -4.86 -13.53
CA ALA A 189 10.23 -5.51 -14.01
C ALA A 189 11.48 -4.64 -13.79
N ILE A 190 11.33 -3.32 -13.96
CA ILE A 190 12.40 -2.35 -13.68
C ILE A 190 12.74 -2.37 -12.19
N VAL A 191 11.77 -2.22 -11.29
CA VAL A 191 11.99 -2.24 -9.84
C VAL A 191 12.60 -3.58 -9.41
N GLU A 192 12.10 -4.70 -9.89
CA GLU A 192 12.62 -6.03 -9.56
C GLU A 192 14.07 -6.24 -10.05
N GLN A 193 14.45 -5.62 -11.18
CA GLN A 193 15.82 -5.66 -11.66
C GLN A 193 16.78 -4.82 -10.80
N TYR A 194 16.34 -3.64 -10.35
CA TYR A 194 17.19 -2.69 -9.63
C TYR A 194 17.21 -2.88 -8.12
N ASP A 195 16.06 -3.21 -7.53
CA ASP A 195 15.86 -3.33 -6.10
C ASP A 195 14.80 -4.40 -5.77
N LYS A 196 15.26 -5.66 -5.76
CA LYS A 196 14.43 -6.83 -5.41
C LYS A 196 13.81 -6.73 -4.03
N ASN A 197 14.43 -5.98 -3.11
CA ASN A 197 14.00 -5.91 -1.72
C ASN A 197 12.71 -5.11 -1.54
N ILE A 198 12.37 -4.22 -2.47
CA ILE A 198 11.11 -3.45 -2.39
C ILE A 198 9.91 -4.36 -2.56
N VAL A 199 9.91 -5.19 -3.61
CA VAL A 199 8.79 -6.09 -3.91
C VAL A 199 8.64 -7.14 -2.82
N THR A 200 9.75 -7.78 -2.43
CA THR A 200 9.74 -8.77 -1.35
C THR A 200 9.38 -8.15 0.00
N GLY A 201 9.79 -6.90 0.24
CA GLY A 201 9.43 -6.11 1.42
C GLY A 201 7.93 -5.85 1.52
N PHE A 202 7.28 -5.43 0.43
CA PHE A 202 5.81 -5.30 0.40
C PHE A 202 5.13 -6.63 0.72
N GLN A 203 5.57 -7.72 0.09
CA GLN A 203 4.99 -9.04 0.30
C GLN A 203 5.17 -9.54 1.73
N SER A 204 6.37 -9.40 2.29
CA SER A 204 6.65 -9.74 3.68
C SER A 204 5.78 -8.95 4.64
N SER A 205 5.69 -7.63 4.47
CA SER A 205 4.87 -6.78 5.34
C SER A 205 3.38 -7.11 5.25
N ILE A 206 2.86 -7.43 4.05
CA ILE A 206 1.48 -7.92 3.89
C ILE A 206 1.27 -9.21 4.70
N LEU A 207 2.20 -10.17 4.59
CA LEU A 207 2.12 -11.45 5.31
C LEU A 207 2.22 -11.26 6.84
N ASP A 208 3.09 -10.37 7.30
CA ASP A 208 3.27 -10.07 8.72
C ASP A 208 2.00 -9.43 9.31
N HIS A 209 1.43 -8.44 8.63
CA HIS A 209 0.19 -7.79 9.07
C HIS A 209 -1.02 -8.73 9.01
N LYS A 210 -1.08 -9.60 8.00
CA LYS A 210 -2.09 -10.65 7.88
C LYS A 210 -2.01 -11.64 9.05
N SER A 211 -0.81 -12.14 9.34
CA SER A 211 -0.56 -13.05 10.44
C SER A 211 -0.90 -12.41 11.80
N ALA A 212 -0.51 -11.15 11.99
CA ALA A 212 -0.84 -10.40 13.20
C ALA A 212 -2.36 -10.20 13.36
N TYR A 213 -3.06 -9.90 12.28
CA TYR A 213 -4.52 -9.77 12.28
C TYR A 213 -5.20 -11.08 12.69
N VAL A 214 -4.83 -12.20 12.07
CA VAL A 214 -5.38 -13.54 12.39
C VAL A 214 -5.07 -13.92 13.84
N ASN A 215 -3.84 -13.71 14.31
CA ASN A 215 -3.44 -13.97 15.69
C ASN A 215 -4.23 -13.13 16.72
N GLY A 216 -4.74 -11.95 16.31
CA GLY A 216 -5.64 -11.14 17.12
C GLY A 216 -6.96 -11.84 17.49
N TRP A 217 -7.33 -12.92 16.80
CA TRP A 217 -8.51 -13.74 17.11
C TRP A 217 -8.22 -14.83 18.15
N SER A 218 -6.99 -14.95 18.66
CA SER A 218 -6.64 -15.89 19.74
C SER A 218 -7.48 -15.69 21.00
N ARG A 219 -7.93 -14.46 21.28
CA ARG A 219 -8.88 -14.14 22.37
C ARG A 219 -10.23 -14.84 22.24
N VAL A 220 -10.72 -15.03 21.02
CA VAL A 220 -11.94 -15.83 20.75
C VAL A 220 -11.69 -17.29 21.08
N VAL A 221 -10.59 -17.84 20.57
CA VAL A 221 -10.22 -19.24 20.74
C VAL A 221 -9.90 -19.58 22.21
N HIS A 222 -9.42 -18.61 23.00
CA HIS A 222 -9.18 -18.77 24.43
C HIS A 222 -10.45 -19.24 25.18
N HIS A 223 -11.63 -18.77 24.77
CA HIS A 223 -12.90 -19.18 25.34
C HIS A 223 -13.33 -20.61 24.93
N CYS A 224 -12.70 -21.22 23.93
CA CYS A 224 -12.96 -22.60 23.50
C CYS A 224 -12.16 -23.65 24.28
N SER A 225 -11.39 -23.27 25.31
CA SER A 225 -10.66 -24.24 26.14
C SER A 225 -11.63 -25.24 26.80
N ILE A 226 -11.17 -26.47 26.98
CA ILE A 226 -11.87 -27.52 27.75
C ILE A 226 -11.28 -27.70 29.16
N ASP A 227 -10.20 -26.97 29.49
CA ASP A 227 -9.45 -27.15 30.73
C ASP A 227 -10.31 -26.88 31.97
N GLY A 228 -9.98 -27.50 33.10
CA GLY A 228 -10.75 -27.31 34.34
C GLY A 228 -12.16 -27.90 34.31
N VAL A 229 -12.50 -28.70 33.30
CA VAL A 229 -13.69 -29.54 33.26
C VAL A 229 -13.27 -31.00 33.20
N ASP A 230 -13.74 -31.81 34.15
CA ASP A 230 -13.52 -33.25 34.12
C ASP A 230 -14.47 -33.89 33.09
N LEU A 231 -13.91 -34.37 31.99
CA LEU A 231 -14.67 -35.00 30.91
C LEU A 231 -14.86 -36.50 31.12
N SER A 232 -14.24 -37.10 32.15
CA SER A 232 -14.39 -38.53 32.46
C SER A 232 -15.77 -38.86 33.03
N ASP A 233 -16.41 -37.90 33.70
CA ASP A 233 -17.78 -38.04 34.18
C ASP A 233 -18.79 -37.76 33.05
N HIS A 234 -19.82 -38.60 32.97
CA HIS A 234 -20.95 -38.36 32.08
C HIS A 234 -21.72 -37.09 32.49
N LYS A 235 -21.75 -36.73 33.77
CA LYS A 235 -22.48 -35.59 34.31
C LYS A 235 -21.54 -34.49 34.84
N LEU A 236 -21.78 -33.26 34.40
CA LEU A 236 -21.01 -32.09 34.88
C LEU A 236 -21.44 -31.69 36.29
N ARG A 237 -20.47 -31.40 37.15
CA ARG A 237 -20.64 -30.79 38.48
C ARG A 237 -20.99 -29.31 38.35
N GLU A 238 -21.62 -28.72 39.38
CA GLU A 238 -22.11 -27.33 39.30
C GLU A 238 -21.00 -26.31 38.97
N ARG A 239 -19.79 -26.52 39.51
CA ARG A 239 -18.60 -25.71 39.18
C ARG A 239 -18.27 -25.77 37.68
N GLU A 240 -18.27 -26.96 37.10
CA GLU A 240 -17.94 -27.19 35.69
C GLU A 240 -19.02 -26.60 34.77
N LYS A 241 -20.29 -26.72 35.16
CA LYS A 241 -21.40 -26.04 34.48
C LYS A 241 -21.19 -24.54 34.46
N GLY A 242 -20.72 -23.94 35.56
CA GLY A 242 -20.34 -22.54 35.63
C GLY A 242 -19.26 -22.17 34.62
N ILE A 243 -18.16 -22.93 34.59
CA ILE A 243 -17.04 -22.73 33.66
C ILE A 243 -17.52 -22.78 32.20
N VAL A 244 -18.30 -23.81 31.83
CA VAL A 244 -18.83 -23.96 30.45
C VAL A 244 -19.74 -22.79 30.08
N LYS A 245 -20.63 -22.36 30.98
CA LYS A 245 -21.50 -21.19 30.79
C LYS A 245 -20.70 -19.92 30.51
N ASP A 246 -19.64 -19.68 31.27
CA ASP A 246 -18.84 -18.47 31.16
C ASP A 246 -17.96 -18.48 29.90
N ARG A 247 -17.47 -19.65 29.49
CA ARG A 247 -16.80 -19.84 28.20
C ARG A 247 -17.68 -19.53 27.00
N PHE A 248 -18.90 -20.09 26.95
CA PHE A 248 -19.84 -19.77 25.89
C PHE A 248 -20.20 -18.27 25.86
N LYS A 249 -20.42 -17.64 27.03
CA LYS A 249 -20.68 -16.20 27.10
C LYS A 249 -19.51 -15.38 26.58
N GLY A 250 -18.28 -15.70 27.01
CA GLY A 250 -17.07 -15.02 26.57
C GLY A 250 -16.86 -15.15 25.07
N PHE A 251 -16.95 -16.37 24.54
CA PHE A 251 -16.90 -16.62 23.10
C PHE A 251 -17.93 -15.79 22.33
N ASN A 252 -19.18 -15.78 22.80
CA ASN A 252 -20.24 -15.02 22.12
C ASN A 252 -19.99 -13.51 22.13
N ALA A 253 -19.60 -12.96 23.28
CA ALA A 253 -19.32 -11.54 23.41
C ALA A 253 -18.14 -11.12 22.54
N GLU A 254 -17.09 -11.95 22.48
CA GLU A 254 -15.88 -11.65 21.73
C GLU A 254 -16.11 -11.68 20.21
N ILE A 255 -16.86 -12.67 19.71
CA ILE A 255 -17.27 -12.71 18.29
C ILE A 255 -18.13 -11.50 17.95
N GLU A 256 -19.15 -11.19 18.76
CA GLU A 256 -20.06 -10.08 18.52
C GLU A 256 -19.33 -8.72 18.51
N ASP A 257 -18.40 -8.50 19.45
CA ASP A 257 -17.58 -7.28 19.51
C ASP A 257 -16.69 -7.14 18.27
N ILE A 258 -15.93 -8.19 17.94
CA ILE A 258 -15.02 -8.17 16.78
C ILE A 258 -15.79 -7.94 15.48
N VAL A 259 -16.86 -8.70 15.24
CA VAL A 259 -17.61 -8.60 14.00
C VAL A 259 -18.25 -7.22 13.87
N THR A 260 -18.89 -6.71 14.91
CA THR A 260 -19.51 -5.38 14.93
C THR A 260 -18.50 -4.27 14.63
N LYS A 261 -17.29 -4.41 15.17
CA LYS A 261 -16.20 -3.45 14.97
C LYS A 261 -15.61 -3.55 13.55
N HIS A 262 -15.27 -4.75 13.11
CA HIS A 262 -14.55 -5.00 11.85
C HIS A 262 -15.45 -4.90 10.61
N GLN A 263 -16.77 -4.97 10.76
CA GLN A 263 -17.74 -4.58 9.71
C GLN A 263 -17.59 -3.11 9.29
N ARG A 264 -17.09 -2.24 10.18
CA ARG A 264 -16.88 -0.81 9.87
C ARG A 264 -15.56 -0.55 9.15
N TRP A 265 -14.71 -1.57 9.04
CA TRP A 265 -13.41 -1.47 8.38
C TRP A 265 -13.50 -1.91 6.93
N SER A 266 -12.56 -1.46 6.11
CA SER A 266 -12.57 -1.70 4.66
C SER A 266 -11.36 -2.52 4.22
N VAL A 267 -11.60 -3.51 3.36
CA VAL A 267 -10.56 -4.20 2.58
C VAL A 267 -11.01 -4.17 1.13
N PRO A 268 -10.55 -3.18 0.33
CA PRO A 268 -11.07 -2.95 -1.02
C PRO A 268 -10.75 -4.05 -2.03
N ASP A 269 -9.69 -4.83 -1.80
CA ASP A 269 -9.29 -5.92 -2.68
C ASP A 269 -10.01 -7.21 -2.26
N ASP A 270 -10.89 -7.72 -3.14
CA ASP A 270 -11.72 -8.89 -2.87
C ASP A 270 -10.92 -10.13 -2.50
N ARG A 271 -9.80 -10.36 -3.20
CA ARG A 271 -8.95 -11.52 -2.97
C ARG A 271 -8.31 -11.45 -1.58
N LEU A 272 -7.76 -10.29 -1.20
CA LEU A 272 -7.19 -10.08 0.12
C LEU A 272 -8.26 -10.24 1.21
N ARG A 273 -9.45 -9.67 0.98
CA ARG A 273 -10.59 -9.74 1.89
C ARG A 273 -11.04 -11.18 2.14
N ASP A 274 -11.23 -11.95 1.08
CA ASP A 274 -11.62 -13.36 1.18
C ASP A 274 -10.54 -14.21 1.84
N GLN A 275 -9.27 -13.95 1.53
CA GLN A 275 -8.15 -14.63 2.18
C GLN A 275 -8.11 -14.37 3.69
N LEU A 276 -8.31 -13.13 4.13
CA LEU A 276 -8.36 -12.79 5.55
C LEU A 276 -9.52 -13.48 6.25
N ARG A 277 -10.71 -13.44 5.66
CA ARG A 277 -11.90 -14.12 6.20
C ARG A 277 -11.66 -15.62 6.34
N ASN A 278 -11.17 -16.26 5.29
CA ASN A 278 -10.92 -17.70 5.29
C ASN A 278 -9.85 -18.08 6.32
N GLU A 279 -8.75 -17.34 6.45
CA GLU A 279 -7.74 -17.64 7.47
C GLU A 279 -8.25 -17.47 8.90
N VAL A 280 -9.11 -16.48 9.16
CA VAL A 280 -9.79 -16.36 10.46
C VAL A 280 -10.73 -17.55 10.69
N ILE A 281 -11.51 -17.95 9.69
CA ILE A 281 -12.40 -19.12 9.78
C ILE A 281 -11.58 -20.38 10.08
N ASP A 282 -10.52 -20.62 9.31
CA ASP A 282 -9.64 -21.78 9.46
C ASP A 282 -8.94 -21.79 10.82
N TYR A 283 -8.66 -20.61 11.39
CA TYR A 283 -8.09 -20.48 12.72
C TYR A 283 -9.12 -20.72 13.83
N VAL A 284 -10.32 -20.14 13.76
CA VAL A 284 -11.30 -20.16 14.87
C VAL A 284 -12.16 -21.43 14.84
N LYS A 285 -12.63 -21.85 13.67
CA LYS A 285 -13.65 -22.89 13.50
C LYS A 285 -13.23 -24.23 14.11
N PRO A 286 -12.00 -24.75 13.92
CA PRO A 286 -11.62 -26.05 14.50
C PRO A 286 -11.72 -26.08 16.02
N HIS A 287 -11.28 -25.01 16.70
CA HIS A 287 -11.36 -24.90 18.15
C HIS A 287 -12.81 -24.82 18.63
N PHE A 288 -13.63 -24.03 17.95
CA PHE A 288 -15.06 -23.94 18.27
C PHE A 288 -15.78 -25.27 18.03
N SER A 289 -15.48 -25.98 16.94
CA SER A 289 -16.09 -27.29 16.63
C SER A 289 -15.80 -28.32 17.71
N VAL A 290 -14.56 -28.39 18.22
CA VAL A 290 -14.20 -29.27 19.34
C VAL A 290 -14.96 -28.86 20.60
N PHE A 291 -14.92 -27.58 20.97
CA PHE A 291 -15.61 -27.06 22.16
C PHE A 291 -17.12 -27.32 22.11
N LEU A 292 -17.76 -27.04 20.98
CA LEU A 292 -19.18 -27.25 20.78
C LEU A 292 -19.55 -28.73 20.85
N LYS A 293 -18.82 -29.63 20.16
CA LYS A 293 -19.10 -31.07 20.20
C LYS A 293 -18.97 -31.65 21.61
N THR A 294 -17.99 -31.19 22.38
CA THR A 294 -17.78 -31.64 23.76
C THR A 294 -18.94 -31.27 24.68
N PHE A 295 -19.51 -30.06 24.56
CA PHE A 295 -20.47 -29.54 25.54
C PHE A 295 -21.92 -29.47 25.07
N LYS A 296 -22.21 -29.53 23.76
CA LYS A 296 -23.56 -29.33 23.19
C LYS A 296 -24.60 -30.28 23.78
N TYR A 297 -24.23 -31.53 24.07
CA TYR A 297 -25.13 -32.56 24.59
C TYR A 297 -24.99 -32.79 26.10
N LYS A 298 -24.12 -32.03 26.78
CA LYS A 298 -23.96 -32.11 28.24
C LYS A 298 -25.00 -31.21 28.93
N GLU A 299 -25.54 -31.66 30.05
CA GLU A 299 -26.54 -30.90 30.82
C GLU A 299 -25.92 -29.78 31.67
N PHE A 300 -25.29 -28.79 31.03
CA PHE A 300 -24.71 -27.65 31.73
C PHE A 300 -25.72 -26.54 32.05
N THR A 301 -26.83 -26.45 31.32
CA THR A 301 -27.84 -25.38 31.48
C THR A 301 -29.21 -25.82 30.99
N THR A 302 -30.28 -25.24 31.54
CA THR A 302 -31.65 -25.38 31.02
C THR A 302 -31.97 -24.37 29.91
N LYS A 303 -31.18 -23.29 29.79
CA LYS A 303 -31.35 -22.22 28.79
C LYS A 303 -30.32 -22.33 27.67
N VAL A 304 -30.34 -23.43 26.91
CA VAL A 304 -29.29 -23.75 25.91
C VAL A 304 -29.06 -22.62 24.91
N ASN A 305 -30.13 -22.06 24.32
CA ASN A 305 -30.06 -21.01 23.30
C ASN A 305 -29.42 -19.70 23.80
N LYS A 306 -29.34 -19.48 25.13
CA LYS A 306 -28.64 -18.32 25.70
C LYS A 306 -27.12 -18.43 25.55
N TYR A 307 -26.60 -19.66 25.54
CA TYR A 307 -25.16 -19.95 25.60
C TYR A 307 -24.64 -20.44 24.25
N ILE A 308 -25.35 -21.37 23.62
CA ILE A 308 -25.01 -21.86 22.29
C ILE A 308 -25.72 -20.98 21.27
N LYS A 309 -25.15 -19.80 20.97
CA LYS A 309 -25.70 -18.87 19.97
C LYS A 309 -25.34 -19.27 18.53
N PHE A 310 -24.17 -19.87 18.34
CA PHE A 310 -23.64 -20.22 17.03
C PHE A 310 -23.60 -21.73 16.80
N THR A 311 -23.93 -22.12 15.58
CA THR A 311 -23.48 -23.37 14.95
C THR A 311 -22.15 -23.14 14.23
N GLU A 312 -21.49 -24.21 13.78
CA GLU A 312 -20.28 -24.08 12.95
C GLU A 312 -20.53 -23.26 11.67
N GLN A 313 -21.71 -23.40 11.05
CA GLN A 313 -22.08 -22.64 9.86
C GLN A 313 -22.38 -21.18 10.17
N THR A 314 -23.23 -20.90 11.16
CA THR A 314 -23.58 -19.51 11.49
C THR A 314 -22.37 -18.72 12.01
N LEU A 315 -21.42 -19.38 12.69
CA LEU A 315 -20.15 -18.74 13.06
C LEU A 315 -19.35 -18.29 11.84
N GLU A 316 -19.26 -19.18 10.83
CA GLU A 316 -18.61 -18.85 9.57
C GLU A 316 -19.32 -17.68 8.89
N ASP A 317 -20.65 -17.71 8.83
CA ASP A 317 -21.45 -16.65 8.23
C ASP A 317 -21.25 -15.31 8.95
N GLU A 318 -21.14 -15.29 10.29
CA GLU A 318 -20.81 -14.07 11.05
C GLU A 318 -19.40 -13.54 10.72
N ILE A 319 -18.39 -14.41 10.67
CA ILE A 319 -17.02 -14.01 10.31
C ILE A 319 -16.99 -13.46 8.88
N ARG A 320 -17.78 -14.01 7.95
CA ARG A 320 -17.82 -13.53 6.57
C ARG A 320 -18.34 -12.09 6.45
N LYS A 321 -19.12 -11.60 7.41
CA LYS A 321 -19.62 -10.20 7.39
C LYS A 321 -18.53 -9.16 7.67
N ILE A 322 -17.39 -9.52 8.24
CA ILE A 322 -16.32 -8.53 8.50
C ILE A 322 -15.81 -7.97 7.17
N PHE A 323 -15.55 -6.67 7.08
CA PHE A 323 -15.17 -5.99 5.83
C PHE A 323 -16.21 -6.01 4.70
N ASP A 324 -17.45 -6.46 4.96
CA ASP A 324 -18.56 -6.20 4.05
C ASP A 324 -19.13 -4.84 4.41
N ARG A 325 -18.80 -3.84 3.58
CA ARG A 325 -19.70 -2.70 3.49
C ARG A 325 -20.96 -3.22 2.80
N GLU A 326 -22.09 -3.15 3.48
CA GLU A 326 -23.35 -3.02 2.74
C GLU A 326 -23.17 -1.83 1.77
N ALA A 327 -23.28 -2.13 0.48
CA ALA A 327 -22.99 -1.23 -0.63
C ALA A 327 -23.89 0.01 -0.62
#